data_AF-A0A954F5J1-F1
#
_entry.id   AF-A0A954F5J1-F1
#
_cell.length_a   1.000
_cell.length_b   1.000
_cell.length_c   1.000
_cell.angle_alpha   90.00
_cell.angle_beta   90.00
_cell.angle_gamma   90.00
#
_symmetry.space_group_name_H-M   'P 1'
#
loop_
_entity.id
_entity.type
_entity.pdbx_description
1 polymer ?
#
loop_
_entity_poly.entity_id
_entity_poly.type
_entity_poly.pdbx_seq_one_letter_code
_entity_poly.pdbx_strand_id
1 'polypeptide(L)'
;LPCLLSGFMGSSTGSDLHLECSGGPAGEIGYFLVGPNLFDPGVTIGNGAMCLIGQVGDTFYRYNGFGGSANSVGMFDGAGVLQNLVGTSGPAPGLGSGFDVPAEIPDTIPMPISTGEVWHFQVWYRDTPAGVGSSNFSNGLTVGF
;
A
#
# COMPACT_ATOMS: atom_id res chain seq x y z
N LEU A 1 11.05 3.15 12.84
CA LEU A 1 9.70 2.71 13.26
C LEU A 1 8.97 2.31 11.98
N PRO A 2 8.13 1.27 11.99
CA PRO A 2 7.39 0.88 10.80
C PRO A 2 6.40 1.98 10.40
N CYS A 3 6.21 2.18 9.09
CA CYS A 3 5.14 3.05 8.62
C CYS A 3 3.79 2.51 9.12
N LEU A 4 2.93 3.38 9.63
CA LEU A 4 1.58 3.08 10.07
C LEU A 4 0.62 3.33 8.90
N LEU A 5 0.03 2.25 8.41
CA LEU A 5 -0.97 2.25 7.35
C LEU A 5 -2.37 2.40 7.95
N SER A 6 -3.11 3.36 7.44
CA SER A 6 -4.53 3.61 7.70
C SER A 6 -5.32 3.67 6.40
N GLY A 7 -6.61 3.34 6.46
CA GLY A 7 -7.53 3.45 5.32
C GLY A 7 -8.80 4.19 5.72
N PHE A 8 -9.30 5.02 4.81
CA PHE A 8 -10.55 5.75 4.92
C PHE A 8 -11.44 5.34 3.75
N MET A 9 -12.62 4.77 4.04
CA MET A 9 -13.58 4.38 3.01
C MET A 9 -14.76 5.35 2.96
N GLY A 10 -15.10 5.81 1.76
CA GLY A 10 -16.33 6.54 1.49
C GLY A 10 -17.54 5.64 1.16
N SER A 11 -17.32 4.42 0.64
CA SER A 11 -18.39 3.46 0.26
C SER A 11 -17.88 2.01 0.12
N SER A 12 -18.76 1.07 -0.27
CA SER A 12 -18.60 -0.40 -0.33
C SER A 12 -17.92 -0.93 -1.61
N THR A 13 -17.13 -0.10 -2.31
CA THR A 13 -16.44 -0.48 -3.56
C THR A 13 -14.99 -0.04 -3.55
N GLY A 14 -14.12 -0.76 -4.29
CA GLY A 14 -12.69 -0.49 -4.38
C GLY A 14 -12.31 0.97 -4.62
N SER A 15 -13.03 1.65 -5.53
CA SER A 15 -12.77 3.05 -5.93
C SER A 15 -12.88 4.10 -4.83
N ASP A 16 -13.44 3.75 -3.68
CA ASP A 16 -13.77 4.70 -2.61
C ASP A 16 -12.89 4.51 -1.36
N LEU A 17 -11.89 3.62 -1.43
CA LEU A 17 -10.89 3.42 -0.39
C LEU A 17 -9.67 4.31 -0.64
N HIS A 18 -9.42 5.23 0.28
CA HIS A 18 -8.20 6.01 0.35
C HIS A 18 -7.25 5.43 1.40
N LEU A 19 -6.01 5.14 1.00
CA LEU A 19 -4.96 4.62 1.88
C LEU A 19 -3.94 5.70 2.21
N GLU A 20 -3.56 5.81 3.47
CA GLU A 20 -2.49 6.69 3.94
C GLU A 20 -1.44 5.93 4.73
N CYS A 21 -0.17 6.32 4.57
CA CYS A 21 0.92 5.76 5.35
C CYS A 21 1.73 6.89 5.99
N SER A 22 1.97 6.79 7.30
CA SER A 22 2.71 7.78 8.09
C SER A 22 3.83 7.15 8.93
N GLY A 23 4.82 7.93 9.33
CA GLY A 23 5.97 7.45 10.12
C GLY A 23 7.02 6.69 9.31
N GLY A 24 6.99 6.79 7.98
CA GLY A 24 8.04 6.25 7.11
C GLY A 24 9.32 7.13 7.09
N PRO A 25 10.44 6.59 6.59
CA PRO A 25 11.70 7.32 6.51
C PRO A 25 11.66 8.40 5.42
N ALA A 26 11.87 9.67 5.81
CA ALA A 26 11.83 10.82 4.91
C ALA A 26 12.78 10.66 3.71
N GLY A 27 12.30 10.98 2.51
CA GLY A 27 13.03 10.89 1.25
C GLY A 27 13.07 9.49 0.64
N GLU A 28 12.52 8.47 1.30
CA GLU A 28 12.50 7.12 0.77
C GLU A 28 11.24 6.82 -0.04
N ILE A 29 11.38 5.88 -0.98
CA ILE A 29 10.29 5.45 -1.87
C ILE A 29 9.45 4.37 -1.19
N GLY A 30 8.13 4.43 -1.39
CA GLY A 30 7.19 3.38 -1.04
C GLY A 30 6.12 3.16 -2.11
N TYR A 31 5.41 2.04 -2.01
CA TYR A 31 4.21 1.76 -2.80
C TYR A 31 3.31 0.76 -2.06
N PHE A 32 2.04 0.75 -2.42
CA PHE A 32 1.05 -0.12 -1.81
C PHE A 32 1.02 -1.51 -2.45
N LEU A 33 0.77 -2.49 -1.59
CA LEU A 33 0.57 -3.89 -1.88
C LEU A 33 -0.86 -4.26 -1.50
N VAL A 34 -1.42 -5.26 -2.19
CA VAL A 34 -2.74 -5.81 -1.87
C VAL A 34 -2.74 -7.33 -2.01
N GLY A 35 -3.51 -8.03 -1.19
CA GLY A 35 -3.70 -9.47 -1.31
C GLY A 35 -4.99 -9.95 -0.63
N PRO A 36 -5.48 -11.15 -1.00
CA PRO A 36 -6.68 -11.73 -0.41
C PRO A 36 -6.42 -12.43 0.94
N ASN A 37 -5.15 -12.65 1.28
CA ASN A 37 -4.74 -13.34 2.50
C ASN A 37 -4.00 -12.40 3.45
N LEU A 38 -4.22 -12.60 4.75
CA LEU A 38 -3.43 -11.99 5.82
C LEU A 38 -2.76 -13.07 6.64
N PHE A 39 -1.46 -12.92 6.83
CA PHE A 39 -0.64 -13.71 7.71
C PHE A 39 -0.04 -12.79 8.77
N ASP A 40 -0.52 -12.91 10.01
CA ASP A 40 -0.08 -12.12 11.17
C ASP A 40 0.64 -13.07 12.15
N PRO A 41 1.89 -12.81 12.58
CA PRO A 41 2.64 -11.55 12.49
C PRO A 41 3.34 -11.25 11.16
N GLY A 42 3.23 -12.11 10.14
CA GLY A 42 3.92 -11.94 8.86
C GLY A 42 5.30 -12.60 8.84
N VAL A 43 5.94 -12.57 7.67
CA VAL A 43 7.33 -13.01 7.49
C VAL A 43 8.26 -11.80 7.67
N THR A 44 9.24 -11.91 8.58
CA THR A 44 10.20 -10.82 8.81
C THR A 44 11.07 -10.57 7.57
N ILE A 45 11.03 -9.34 7.05
CA ILE A 45 11.88 -8.87 5.96
C ILE A 45 12.41 -7.48 6.34
N GLY A 46 13.73 -7.34 6.38
CA GLY A 46 14.37 -6.14 6.92
C GLY A 46 14.01 -5.93 8.39
N ASN A 47 13.52 -4.74 8.72
CA ASN A 47 13.03 -4.35 10.04
C ASN A 47 11.48 -4.40 10.15
N GLY A 48 10.78 -4.88 9.11
CA GLY A 48 9.32 -5.03 9.08
C GLY A 48 8.88 -6.47 8.89
N ALA A 49 7.57 -6.67 8.77
CA ALA A 49 6.98 -7.98 8.48
C ALA A 49 6.02 -7.90 7.28
N MET A 50 6.24 -8.78 6.31
CA MET A 50 5.34 -8.95 5.18
C MET A 50 4.18 -9.84 5.60
N CYS A 51 3.00 -9.26 5.70
CA CYS A 51 1.78 -9.92 6.18
C CYS A 51 0.88 -10.42 5.04
N LEU A 52 1.20 -10.12 3.77
CA LEU A 52 0.39 -10.56 2.63
C LEU A 52 0.77 -11.95 2.08
N ILE A 53 1.78 -12.59 2.67
CA ILE A 53 2.24 -13.94 2.32
C ILE A 53 2.50 -14.70 3.62
N GLY A 54 1.81 -15.83 3.82
CA GLY A 54 2.06 -16.77 4.91
C GLY A 54 2.63 -18.12 4.47
N GLN A 55 2.47 -18.46 3.19
CA GLN A 55 2.93 -19.73 2.61
C GLN A 55 3.38 -19.56 1.17
N VAL A 56 4.21 -20.51 0.70
CA VAL A 56 4.59 -20.60 -0.71
C VAL A 56 3.33 -20.79 -1.56
N GLY A 57 3.10 -19.88 -2.50
CA GLY A 57 1.93 -19.90 -3.38
C GLY A 57 0.86 -18.87 -3.06
N ASP A 58 0.93 -18.19 -1.91
CA ASP A 58 0.07 -17.03 -1.67
C ASP A 58 0.33 -15.94 -2.72
N THR A 59 -0.75 -15.35 -3.20
CA THR A 59 -0.70 -14.29 -4.21
C THR A 59 -0.88 -12.94 -3.56
N PHE A 60 -0.05 -11.98 -3.97
CA PHE A 60 -0.21 -10.57 -3.65
C PHE A 60 0.13 -9.75 -4.90
N TYR A 61 -0.40 -8.55 -4.95
CA TYR A 61 -0.31 -7.65 -6.09
C TYR A 61 0.33 -6.33 -5.67
N ARG A 62 0.85 -5.60 -6.66
CA ARG A 62 1.64 -4.39 -6.45
C ARG A 62 1.03 -3.22 -7.23
N TYR A 63 0.72 -2.15 -6.54
CA TYR A 63 0.32 -0.89 -7.17
C TYR A 63 1.56 -0.10 -7.61
N ASN A 64 2.39 -0.65 -8.50
CA ASN A 64 3.59 0.02 -9.04
C ASN A 64 3.77 -0.17 -10.56
N GLY A 65 2.68 -0.52 -11.26
CA GLY A 65 2.68 -0.68 -12.71
C GLY A 65 2.97 0.63 -13.46
N PHE A 66 3.64 0.56 -14.61
CA PHE A 66 3.95 1.74 -15.43
C PHE A 66 2.68 2.33 -16.05
N GLY A 67 2.35 3.58 -15.68
CA GLY A 67 1.22 4.35 -16.23
C GLY A 67 -0.15 3.88 -15.72
N GLY A 68 -1.04 4.84 -15.47
CA GLY A 68 -2.44 4.58 -15.06
C GLY A 68 -2.74 4.84 -13.59
N SER A 69 -4.01 4.65 -13.21
CA SER A 69 -4.55 4.86 -11.86
C SER A 69 -4.10 3.81 -10.84
N ALA A 70 -3.55 2.68 -11.28
CA ALA A 70 -3.06 1.60 -10.42
C ALA A 70 -1.56 1.73 -10.06
N ASN A 71 -1.00 2.93 -10.19
CA ASN A 71 0.33 3.25 -9.69
C ASN A 71 0.20 4.04 -8.38
N SER A 72 0.95 3.63 -7.38
CA SER A 72 0.95 4.23 -6.04
C SER A 72 2.38 4.57 -5.57
N VAL A 73 3.31 4.65 -6.53
CA VAL A 73 4.70 4.97 -6.23
C VAL A 73 4.75 6.37 -5.62
N GLY A 74 5.20 6.42 -4.38
CA GLY A 74 5.31 7.62 -3.59
C GLY A 74 6.68 7.79 -2.94
N MET A 75 6.88 8.92 -2.30
CA MET A 75 8.05 9.21 -1.47
C MET A 75 7.61 9.83 -0.15
N PHE A 76 8.22 9.40 0.96
CA PHE A 76 7.94 9.97 2.27
C PHE A 76 8.47 11.40 2.37
N ASP A 77 7.65 12.33 2.85
CA ASP A 77 8.08 13.71 3.13
C ASP A 77 8.85 13.83 4.47
N GLY A 78 9.21 15.06 4.84
CA GLY A 78 9.90 15.34 6.10
C GLY A 78 9.07 15.05 7.36
N ALA A 79 7.75 14.86 7.24
CA ALA A 79 6.86 14.42 8.31
C ALA A 79 6.67 12.89 8.32
N GLY A 80 7.31 12.17 7.39
CA GLY A 80 7.19 10.73 7.25
C GLY A 80 5.86 10.28 6.66
N VAL A 81 5.14 11.16 5.96
CA VAL A 81 3.89 10.84 5.26
C VAL A 81 4.20 10.47 3.82
N LEU A 82 3.66 9.34 3.34
CA LEU A 82 3.86 8.89 1.95
C LEU A 82 3.12 9.82 1.00
N GLN A 83 3.88 10.57 0.20
CA GLN A 83 3.34 11.45 -0.82
C GLN A 83 3.27 10.72 -2.15
N ASN A 84 2.12 10.70 -2.82
CA ASN A 84 1.99 10.01 -4.10
C ASN A 84 2.74 10.78 -5.20
N LEU A 85 3.62 10.11 -5.94
CA LEU A 85 4.35 10.73 -7.06
C LEU A 85 3.73 10.39 -8.41
N VAL A 86 3.02 9.25 -8.52
CA VAL A 86 2.42 8.77 -9.76
C VAL A 86 1.11 8.05 -9.44
N GLY A 87 0.04 8.36 -10.18
CA GLY A 87 -1.28 7.74 -10.02
C GLY A 87 -2.32 8.71 -9.47
N THR A 88 -3.36 8.19 -8.82
CA THR A 88 -4.47 8.99 -8.28
C THR A 88 -4.46 9.01 -6.76
N SER A 89 -4.38 10.22 -6.19
CA SER A 89 -5.22 10.62 -5.07
C SER A 89 -6.28 11.56 -5.66
N GLY A 90 -7.55 11.34 -5.37
CA GLY A 90 -8.70 11.78 -6.16
C GLY A 90 -8.92 13.30 -6.14
N PRO A 91 -9.98 13.79 -6.82
CA PRO A 91 -10.21 15.21 -7.06
C PRO A 91 -10.70 16.03 -5.84
N ALA A 92 -10.63 15.49 -4.61
CA ALA A 92 -10.80 16.33 -3.42
C ALA A 92 -9.63 17.34 -3.37
N PRO A 93 -9.86 18.64 -3.06
CA PRO A 93 -8.78 19.62 -3.02
C PRO A 93 -7.85 19.31 -1.84
N GLY A 94 -6.72 18.64 -2.11
CA GLY A 94 -5.79 18.14 -1.11
C GLY A 94 -4.60 17.42 -1.73
N LEU A 95 -3.76 18.19 -2.43
CA LEU A 95 -2.43 17.80 -2.90
C LEU A 95 -1.63 17.13 -1.77
N GLY A 96 -1.12 15.91 -1.98
CA GLY A 96 0.04 15.44 -1.22
C GLY A 96 0.13 13.94 -0.99
N SER A 97 -0.71 13.38 -0.11
CA SER A 97 -0.47 12.08 0.51
C SER A 97 -1.38 10.95 0.01
N GLY A 98 -0.95 9.71 0.26
CA GLY A 98 -1.80 8.53 0.18
C GLY A 98 -2.01 7.96 -1.22
N PHE A 99 -3.04 7.13 -1.38
CA PHE A 99 -3.38 6.45 -2.63
C PHE A 99 -4.85 6.07 -2.65
N ASP A 100 -5.56 6.42 -3.72
CA ASP A 100 -6.91 5.93 -3.94
C ASP A 100 -6.85 4.58 -4.64
N VAL A 101 -7.41 3.58 -3.97
CA VAL A 101 -7.46 2.22 -4.50
C VAL A 101 -8.39 2.19 -5.71
N PRO A 102 -7.95 1.69 -6.88
CA PRO A 102 -8.83 1.50 -8.02
C PRO A 102 -9.92 0.47 -7.71
N ALA A 103 -11.01 0.48 -8.49
CA ALA A 103 -12.03 -0.56 -8.39
C ALA A 103 -11.54 -1.98 -8.78
N GLU A 104 -10.30 -2.10 -9.28
CA GLU A 104 -9.71 -3.35 -9.76
C GLU A 104 -8.32 -3.58 -9.13
N ILE A 105 -8.01 -4.85 -8.86
CA ILE A 105 -6.70 -5.30 -8.40
C ILE A 105 -5.68 -5.21 -9.56
N PRO A 106 -4.42 -4.81 -9.31
CA PRO A 106 -3.39 -4.69 -10.33
C PRO A 106 -2.84 -6.09 -10.67
N ASP A 107 -3.58 -6.83 -11.48
CA ASP A 107 -3.20 -8.12 -12.06
C ASP A 107 -3.10 -8.01 -13.59
N THR A 108 -2.47 -8.99 -14.23
CA THR A 108 -2.43 -9.22 -15.67
C THR A 108 -3.81 -9.27 -16.31
N ILE A 109 -4.82 -9.72 -15.55
CA ILE A 109 -6.24 -9.65 -15.88
C ILE A 109 -6.88 -8.83 -14.75
N PRO A 110 -7.33 -7.59 -15.02
CA PRO A 110 -7.94 -6.78 -13.97
C PRO A 110 -9.15 -7.50 -13.34
N MET A 111 -9.11 -7.65 -12.02
CA MET A 111 -10.18 -8.28 -11.24
C MET A 111 -10.86 -7.22 -10.38
N PRO A 112 -12.20 -7.10 -10.43
CA PRO A 112 -12.91 -6.09 -9.64
C PRO A 112 -12.85 -6.43 -8.15
N ILE A 113 -12.69 -5.40 -7.31
CA ILE A 113 -12.92 -5.45 -5.87
C ILE A 113 -14.43 -5.31 -5.65
N SER A 114 -15.07 -6.39 -5.21
CA SER A 114 -16.54 -6.46 -5.09
C SER A 114 -17.01 -6.28 -3.65
N THR A 115 -18.22 -5.75 -3.47
CA THR A 115 -18.89 -5.73 -2.16
C THR A 115 -19.05 -7.15 -1.60
N GLY A 116 -18.76 -7.32 -0.33
CA GLY A 116 -18.71 -8.59 0.40
C GLY A 116 -17.31 -9.22 0.44
N GLU A 117 -16.33 -8.70 -0.29
CA GLU A 117 -14.95 -9.19 -0.27
C GLU A 117 -14.14 -8.56 0.86
N VAL A 118 -13.13 -9.29 1.32
CA VAL A 118 -12.12 -8.78 2.25
C VAL A 118 -10.77 -8.77 1.56
N TRP A 119 -10.12 -7.62 1.58
CA TRP A 119 -8.77 -7.44 1.03
C TRP A 119 -7.84 -6.87 2.09
N HIS A 120 -6.56 -7.19 1.95
CA HIS A 120 -5.52 -6.78 2.87
C HIS A 120 -4.49 -5.93 2.15
N PHE A 121 -4.05 -4.86 2.81
CA PHE A 121 -3.13 -3.88 2.26
C PHE A 121 -1.89 -3.74 3.14
N GLN A 122 -0.75 -3.47 2.51
CA GLN A 122 0.49 -3.09 3.17
C GLN A 122 1.24 -2.08 2.29
N VAL A 123 2.12 -1.28 2.90
CA VAL A 123 3.09 -0.48 2.16
C VAL A 123 4.43 -1.18 2.22
N TRP A 124 5.01 -1.45 1.05
CA TRP A 124 6.45 -1.69 0.94
C TRP A 124 7.15 -0.35 0.89
N TYR A 125 8.29 -0.24 1.56
CA TYR A 125 9.15 0.92 1.43
C TYR A 125 10.63 0.53 1.56
N ARG A 126 11.48 1.35 0.96
CA ARG A 126 12.92 1.29 1.21
C ARG A 126 13.26 2.10 2.46
N ASP A 127 14.20 1.61 3.25
CA ASP A 127 14.84 2.39 4.32
C ASP A 127 16.34 2.28 4.10
N THR A 128 17.08 3.38 4.10
CA THR A 128 18.55 3.38 3.94
C THR A 128 19.29 3.82 5.22
N PRO A 129 19.04 3.18 6.38
CA PRO A 129 19.77 3.55 7.58
C PRO A 129 21.26 3.27 7.34
N ALA A 130 22.09 4.30 7.55
CA ALA A 130 23.53 4.29 7.24
C ALA A 130 23.90 4.01 5.76
N GLY A 131 22.99 4.31 4.82
CA GLY A 131 23.25 4.20 3.38
C GLY A 131 23.09 2.80 2.78
N VAL A 132 22.65 1.82 3.57
CA VAL A 132 22.36 0.45 3.07
C VAL A 132 20.85 0.27 2.95
N GLY A 133 20.35 0.18 1.71
CA GLY A 133 18.93 0.01 1.43
C GLY A 133 18.39 -1.34 1.90
N SER A 134 17.40 -1.30 2.78
CA SER A 134 16.63 -2.44 3.28
C SER A 134 15.17 -2.32 2.86
N SER A 135 14.55 -3.43 2.49
CA SER A 135 13.10 -3.51 2.26
C SER A 135 12.38 -3.63 3.58
N ASN A 136 11.36 -2.81 3.79
CA ASN A 136 10.51 -2.84 4.97
C ASN A 136 9.03 -2.80 4.58
N PHE A 137 8.18 -3.11 5.55
CA PHE A 137 6.74 -3.21 5.37
C PHE A 137 6.01 -2.51 6.52
N SER A 138 4.88 -1.86 6.22
CA SER A 138 3.96 -1.34 7.23
C SER A 138 3.25 -2.46 8.00
N ASN A 139 2.44 -2.11 8.99
CA ASN A 139 1.40 -3.03 9.46
C ASN A 139 0.46 -3.45 8.31
N GLY A 140 -0.16 -4.62 8.45
CA GLY A 140 -1.28 -5.03 7.62
C GLY A 140 -2.54 -4.22 7.94
N LEU A 141 -3.29 -3.85 6.91
CA LEU A 141 -4.62 -3.26 7.01
C LEU A 141 -5.64 -4.21 6.39
N THR A 142 -6.66 -4.59 7.13
CA THR A 142 -7.79 -5.40 6.63
C THR A 142 -8.95 -4.49 6.30
N VAL A 143 -9.51 -4.62 5.10
CA VAL A 143 -10.65 -3.85 4.63
C VAL A 143 -11.71 -4.81 4.06
N GLY A 144 -12.94 -4.68 4.54
CA GLY A 144 -14.10 -5.29 3.90
C GLY A 144 -14.80 -4.29 3.00
N PHE A 145 -15.12 -4.68 1.78
CA PHE A 145 -15.88 -3.87 0.82
C PHE A 145 -17.35 -4.20 0.87
#